data_AF-A0A8S3SCK7-F1
#
_entry.id   AF-A0A8S3SCK7-F1
#
_cell.length_a   1.000
_cell.length_b   1.000
_cell.length_c   1.000
_cell.angle_alpha   90.00
_cell.angle_beta   90.00
_cell.angle_gamma   90.00
#
_symmetry.space_group_name_H-M   'P 1'
#
loop_
_entity.id
_entity.type
_entity.pdbx_description
1 polymer ?
#
loop_
_entity_poly.entity_id
_entity_poly.type
_entity_poly.pdbx_seq_one_letter_code
_entity_poly.pdbx_strand_id
1 'polypeptide(L)'
;MSNNIIDTDSEDEIPPGWEERVTFEGRVFYASHDQHNTQWKHPVTGRKNMSEEVELPYGWERVIQDDGTIVYVDHINKKTCFTDPRLAFAEPLKTSPKDFRQKFDGNSFALQILNGRDLTGKYAIITGASDGIGYETARSLAFHGATIIMACRNTEKAEKCRSNIMKDRPKATIEILHLDLASLRSVKQFAEEYKRRAWPLHMLILNAGVRVVVVSSESHRFPKIHMIEDVTEDSLSLPKDKYRSCISTNLQRNWWLYRVVFFIVRPFTKSKQQGAATTVYCATHSDLEEIGGMYFNNCCPCQPSKESMDEQLAEKLWTVSETILQDRLARLTSI
;
A
#
# COMPACT_ATOMS: atom_id res chain seq x y z
N MET A 1 -3.90 -33.83 -6.87
CA MET A 1 -4.05 -33.43 -5.46
C MET A 1 -4.51 -31.99 -5.46
N SER A 2 -5.67 -31.72 -4.87
CA SER A 2 -6.34 -30.42 -4.88
C SER A 2 -5.44 -29.35 -4.26
N ASN A 3 -4.92 -28.45 -5.08
CA ASN A 3 -4.35 -27.20 -4.61
C ASN A 3 -5.51 -26.36 -4.10
N ASN A 4 -5.81 -26.52 -2.80
CA ASN A 4 -6.73 -25.63 -2.10
C ASN A 4 -6.16 -24.22 -2.25
N ILE A 5 -6.90 -23.37 -2.96
CA ILE A 5 -6.72 -21.94 -2.91
C ILE A 5 -7.09 -21.58 -1.46
N ILE A 6 -6.07 -21.31 -0.65
CA ILE A 6 -6.23 -21.00 0.77
C ILE A 6 -6.93 -19.64 0.82
N ASP A 7 -8.17 -19.64 1.27
CA ASP A 7 -8.92 -18.42 1.50
C ASP A 7 -8.22 -17.63 2.61
N THR A 8 -7.76 -16.42 2.32
CA THR A 8 -6.79 -15.70 3.17
C THR A 8 -7.39 -15.25 4.51
N ASP A 9 -8.72 -15.24 4.61
CA ASP A 9 -9.49 -15.01 5.84
C ASP A 9 -9.64 -16.28 6.69
N SER A 10 -9.50 -17.48 6.09
CA SER A 10 -9.59 -18.79 6.78
C SER A 10 -8.30 -19.22 7.48
N GLU A 11 -7.18 -18.53 7.26
CA GLU A 11 -5.91 -18.83 7.94
C GLU A 11 -5.90 -18.44 9.42
N ASP A 12 -6.70 -17.43 9.79
CA ASP A 12 -6.85 -16.99 11.19
C ASP A 12 -7.93 -17.81 11.93
N GLU A 13 -8.65 -18.71 11.24
CA GLU A 13 -9.58 -19.62 11.91
C GLU A 13 -8.82 -20.72 12.65
N ILE A 14 -9.17 -20.87 13.92
CA ILE A 14 -8.62 -21.90 14.77
C ILE A 14 -9.21 -23.26 14.34
N PRO A 15 -8.40 -24.30 14.09
CA PRO A 15 -8.90 -25.61 13.69
C PRO A 15 -9.84 -26.20 14.74
N PRO A 16 -10.77 -27.09 14.35
CA PRO A 16 -11.59 -27.83 15.30
C PRO A 16 -10.72 -28.52 16.37
N GLY A 17 -11.14 -28.44 17.63
CA GLY A 17 -10.40 -29.01 18.77
C GLY A 17 -9.28 -28.12 19.33
N TRP A 18 -9.06 -26.94 18.76
CA TRP A 18 -8.15 -25.92 19.28
C TRP A 18 -8.91 -24.73 19.88
N GLU A 19 -8.32 -24.11 20.89
CA GLU A 19 -8.82 -22.90 21.54
C GLU A 19 -7.68 -21.88 21.68
N GLU A 20 -7.96 -20.61 21.41
CA GLU A 20 -7.03 -19.50 21.61
C GLU A 20 -7.29 -18.84 22.97
N ARG A 21 -6.21 -18.59 23.71
CA ARG A 21 -6.24 -18.05 25.07
C ARG A 21 -5.16 -17.00 25.26
N VAL A 22 -5.32 -16.14 26.27
CA VAL A 22 -4.36 -15.08 26.61
C VAL A 22 -3.85 -15.28 28.03
N THR A 23 -2.56 -15.07 28.25
CA THR A 23 -1.99 -15.02 29.60
C THR A 23 -2.35 -13.72 30.33
N PHE A 24 -2.00 -13.63 31.61
CA PHE A 24 -2.13 -12.36 32.36
C PHE A 24 -1.31 -11.23 31.71
N GLU A 25 -0.15 -11.56 31.14
CA GLU A 25 0.76 -10.63 30.46
C GLU A 25 0.36 -10.30 29.01
N GLY A 26 -0.83 -10.68 28.54
CA GLY A 26 -1.28 -10.38 27.16
C GLY A 26 -0.69 -11.29 26.08
N ARG A 27 0.00 -12.37 26.44
CA ARG A 27 0.58 -13.30 25.45
C ARG A 27 -0.46 -14.32 25.01
N VAL A 28 -0.64 -14.45 23.70
CA VAL A 28 -1.57 -15.43 23.12
C VAL A 28 -0.92 -16.81 23.05
N PHE A 29 -1.66 -17.83 23.46
CA PHE A 29 -1.29 -19.23 23.30
C PHE A 29 -2.50 -20.06 22.85
N TYR A 30 -2.21 -21.19 22.22
CA TYR A 30 -3.19 -22.08 21.64
C TYR A 30 -3.20 -23.38 22.42
N ALA A 31 -4.36 -23.82 22.88
CA ALA A 31 -4.57 -25.06 23.59
C ALA A 31 -5.26 -26.07 22.67
N SER A 32 -4.71 -27.28 22.54
CA SER A 32 -5.39 -28.39 21.87
C SER A 32 -6.14 -29.22 22.90
N HIS A 33 -7.45 -29.36 22.73
CA HIS A 33 -8.27 -30.24 23.56
C HIS A 33 -8.02 -31.71 23.25
N ASP A 34 -7.76 -32.05 21.98
CA ASP A 34 -7.53 -33.43 21.56
C ASP A 34 -6.17 -33.96 21.99
N GLN A 35 -5.13 -33.10 21.92
CA GLN A 35 -3.76 -33.48 22.25
C GLN A 35 -3.36 -33.14 23.69
N HIS A 36 -4.25 -32.47 24.44
CA HIS A 36 -4.00 -31.99 25.80
C HIS A 36 -2.66 -31.23 25.95
N ASN A 37 -2.33 -30.39 24.96
CA ASN A 37 -1.09 -29.62 24.94
C ASN A 37 -1.36 -28.13 24.67
N THR A 38 -0.35 -27.31 24.89
CA THR A 38 -0.38 -25.87 24.60
C THR A 38 0.83 -25.47 23.78
N GLN A 39 0.66 -24.48 22.90
CA GLN A 39 1.74 -23.92 22.11
C GLN A 39 1.57 -22.42 21.91
N TRP A 40 2.69 -21.73 21.67
CA TRP A 40 2.70 -20.28 21.43
C TRP A 40 2.46 -19.90 19.97
N LYS A 41 2.41 -20.89 19.07
CA LYS A 41 2.27 -20.69 17.62
C LYS A 41 0.89 -21.13 17.17
N HIS A 42 0.26 -20.40 16.25
CA HIS A 42 -1.01 -20.79 15.66
C HIS A 42 -0.84 -22.16 14.96
N PRO A 43 -1.76 -23.11 15.16
CA PRO A 43 -1.63 -24.48 14.63
C PRO A 43 -1.60 -24.55 13.10
N VAL A 44 -2.21 -23.59 12.41
CA VAL A 44 -2.24 -23.54 10.92
C VAL A 44 -1.13 -22.66 10.37
N THR A 45 -0.94 -21.47 10.93
CA THR A 45 -0.07 -20.43 10.34
C THR A 45 1.31 -20.40 10.95
N GLY A 46 1.52 -21.06 12.09
CA GLY A 46 2.79 -21.05 12.82
C GLY A 46 3.16 -19.70 13.45
N ARG A 47 2.29 -18.69 13.37
CA ARG A 47 2.53 -17.32 13.86
C ARG A 47 2.34 -17.23 15.37
N LYS A 48 3.06 -16.31 16.01
CA LYS A 48 2.82 -15.96 17.42
C LYS A 48 2.05 -14.65 17.44
N ASN A 49 1.00 -14.56 18.26
CA ASN A 49 0.22 -13.34 18.41
C ASN A 49 0.42 -12.77 19.82
N MET A 50 0.22 -11.47 19.99
CA MET A 50 0.27 -10.80 21.28
C MET A 50 -0.75 -9.67 21.30
N SER A 51 -1.46 -9.50 22.42
CA SER A 51 -2.22 -8.28 22.64
C SER A 51 -1.25 -7.19 23.10
N GLU A 52 -1.30 -6.01 22.48
CA GLU A 52 -0.52 -4.86 22.95
C GLU A 52 -0.99 -4.38 24.33
N GLU A 53 -2.26 -4.63 24.65
CA GLU A 53 -2.87 -4.27 25.92
C GLU A 53 -2.65 -5.39 26.97
N VAL A 54 -2.00 -5.02 28.07
CA VAL A 54 -1.80 -5.89 29.24
C VAL A 54 -3.08 -5.94 30.11
N GLU A 55 -3.77 -4.82 30.22
CA GLU A 55 -5.01 -4.68 30.99
C GLU A 55 -6.25 -5.02 30.14
N LEU A 56 -7.36 -5.34 30.80
CA LEU A 56 -8.63 -5.52 30.09
C LEU A 56 -9.15 -4.16 29.59
N PRO A 57 -9.88 -4.12 28.45
CA PRO A 57 -10.46 -2.88 27.96
C PRO A 57 -11.36 -2.22 29.02
N TYR A 58 -11.44 -0.90 28.99
CA TYR A 58 -12.23 -0.14 29.97
C TYR A 58 -13.66 -0.70 30.13
N GLY A 59 -14.06 -0.98 31.37
CA GLY A 59 -15.37 -1.54 31.71
C GLY A 59 -15.45 -3.07 31.68
N TRP A 60 -14.39 -3.76 31.31
CA TRP A 60 -14.33 -5.22 31.38
C TRP A 60 -13.73 -5.71 32.70
N GLU A 61 -14.33 -6.74 33.28
CA GLU A 61 -13.86 -7.42 34.49
C GLU A 61 -13.73 -8.92 34.25
N ARG A 62 -12.64 -9.52 34.72
CA ARG A 62 -12.47 -10.98 34.75
C ARG A 62 -12.96 -11.51 36.09
N VAL A 63 -13.95 -12.38 36.05
CA VAL A 63 -14.54 -13.03 37.23
C VAL A 63 -14.28 -14.53 37.18
N ILE A 64 -13.86 -15.10 38.30
CA ILE A 64 -13.73 -16.55 38.47
C ILE A 64 -14.96 -17.02 39.24
N GLN A 65 -15.75 -17.89 38.64
CA GLN A 65 -16.93 -18.48 39.28
C GLN A 65 -16.53 -19.56 40.30
N ASP A 66 -17.49 -19.98 41.13
CA ASP A 66 -17.26 -20.93 42.23
C ASP A 66 -16.77 -22.31 41.74
N ASP A 67 -17.05 -22.66 40.49
CA ASP A 67 -16.60 -23.89 39.81
C ASP A 67 -15.19 -23.75 39.19
N GLY A 68 -14.55 -22.58 39.32
CA GLY A 68 -13.26 -22.25 38.71
C GLY A 68 -13.34 -21.76 37.27
N THR A 69 -14.54 -21.64 36.69
CA THR A 69 -14.74 -21.15 35.33
C THR A 69 -14.44 -19.65 35.26
N ILE A 70 -13.64 -19.24 34.28
CA ILE A 70 -13.31 -17.82 34.05
C ILE A 70 -14.34 -17.24 33.09
N VAL A 71 -14.95 -16.12 33.47
CA VAL A 71 -15.83 -15.31 32.62
C VAL A 71 -15.39 -13.86 32.58
N TYR A 72 -15.68 -13.19 31.47
CA TYR A 72 -15.41 -11.78 31.25
C TYR A 72 -16.73 -11.02 31.20
N VAL A 73 -16.87 -10.01 32.05
CA VAL A 73 -18.07 -9.20 32.24
C VAL A 73 -17.82 -7.80 31.71
N ASP A 74 -18.58 -7.39 30.69
CA ASP A 74 -18.62 -6.03 30.16
C ASP A 74 -19.68 -5.23 30.91
N HIS A 75 -19.24 -4.35 31.81
CA HIS A 75 -20.11 -3.50 32.63
C HIS A 75 -20.75 -2.34 31.86
N ILE A 76 -20.23 -2.00 30.68
CA ILE A 76 -20.75 -0.92 29.83
C ILE A 76 -21.91 -1.46 29.00
N ASN A 77 -21.70 -2.56 28.29
CA ASN A 77 -22.71 -3.18 27.41
C ASN A 77 -23.57 -4.23 28.11
N LYS A 78 -23.32 -4.50 29.42
CA LYS A 78 -24.04 -5.49 30.24
C LYS A 78 -24.03 -6.89 29.61
N LYS A 79 -22.86 -7.31 29.12
CA LYS A 79 -22.65 -8.61 28.47
C LYS A 79 -21.66 -9.46 29.26
N THR A 80 -21.83 -10.77 29.23
CA THR A 80 -20.86 -11.74 29.78
C THR A 80 -20.44 -12.71 28.70
N CYS A 81 -19.15 -13.02 28.60
CA CYS A 81 -18.62 -14.03 27.67
C CYS A 81 -17.49 -14.83 28.30
N PHE A 82 -17.19 -15.98 27.69
CA PHE A 82 -16.09 -16.86 28.10
C PHE A 82 -14.78 -16.52 27.38
N THR A 83 -14.87 -15.82 26.24
CA THR A 83 -13.73 -15.37 25.45
C THR A 83 -13.15 -14.09 26.04
N ASP A 84 -11.83 -14.04 26.17
CA ASP A 84 -11.11 -12.84 26.63
C ASP A 84 -11.26 -11.72 25.59
N PRO A 85 -11.77 -10.52 25.97
CA PRO A 85 -11.95 -9.41 25.03
C PRO A 85 -10.66 -8.93 24.39
N ARG A 86 -9.49 -9.18 25.00
CA ARG A 86 -8.18 -8.79 24.44
C ARG A 86 -7.83 -9.58 23.17
N LEU A 87 -8.42 -10.75 22.95
CA LEU A 87 -8.20 -11.55 21.75
C LEU A 87 -8.67 -10.83 20.48
N ALA A 88 -9.70 -9.99 20.57
CA ALA A 88 -10.20 -9.22 19.43
C ALA A 88 -9.19 -8.19 18.90
N PHE A 89 -8.17 -7.86 19.72
CA PHE A 89 -7.13 -6.88 19.41
C PHE A 89 -5.75 -7.53 19.34
N ALA A 90 -5.65 -8.86 19.37
CA ALA A 90 -4.37 -9.54 19.28
C ALA A 90 -3.81 -9.41 17.86
N GLU A 91 -2.60 -8.88 17.73
CA GLU A 91 -1.92 -8.77 16.44
C GLU A 91 -0.78 -9.81 16.33
N PRO A 92 -0.44 -10.25 15.10
CA PRO A 92 0.73 -11.09 14.87
C PRO A 92 2.00 -10.37 15.32
N LEU A 93 2.81 -11.04 16.14
CA LEU A 93 4.14 -10.54 16.51
C LEU A 93 5.02 -10.49 15.27
N LYS A 94 5.39 -9.28 14.86
CA LYS A 94 6.40 -9.07 13.81
C LYS A 94 7.75 -9.55 14.33
N THR A 95 8.25 -10.67 13.82
CA THR A 95 9.57 -11.20 14.20
C THR A 95 10.72 -10.45 13.54
N SER A 96 10.41 -9.70 12.48
CA SER A 96 11.31 -8.85 11.70
C SER A 96 10.50 -7.73 11.03
N PRO A 97 11.08 -6.55 10.78
CA PRO A 97 10.44 -5.52 9.95
C PRO A 97 10.10 -6.01 8.53
N LYS A 98 10.65 -7.15 8.09
CA LYS A 98 10.37 -7.75 6.77
C LYS A 98 9.34 -8.88 6.82
N ASP A 99 8.75 -9.15 7.98
CA ASP A 99 7.77 -10.21 8.19
C ASP A 99 6.37 -9.70 7.80
N PHE A 100 6.14 -9.57 6.49
CA PHE A 100 4.87 -9.07 5.95
C PHE A 100 3.86 -10.20 5.80
N ARG A 101 2.63 -9.98 6.25
CA ARG A 101 1.50 -10.84 5.87
C ARG A 101 1.14 -10.53 4.42
N GLN A 102 1.43 -11.48 3.52
CA GLN A 102 1.07 -11.35 2.11
C GLN A 102 -0.45 -11.51 1.93
N LYS A 103 -1.21 -10.41 2.05
CA LYS A 103 -2.67 -10.40 1.88
C LYS A 103 -3.12 -10.17 0.43
N PHE A 104 -2.30 -9.49 -0.37
CA PHE A 104 -2.65 -9.07 -1.72
C PHE A 104 -1.71 -9.69 -2.74
N ASP A 105 -2.11 -9.73 -4.00
CA ASP A 105 -1.33 -10.34 -5.08
C ASP A 105 -1.47 -9.56 -6.40
N GLY A 106 -0.99 -10.16 -7.48
CA GLY A 106 -1.03 -9.54 -8.80
C GLY A 106 -2.43 -9.37 -9.39
N ASN A 107 -3.43 -10.07 -8.85
CA ASN A 107 -4.82 -10.00 -9.31
C ASN A 107 -5.65 -9.02 -8.50
N SER A 108 -5.15 -8.59 -7.34
CA SER A 108 -5.80 -7.65 -6.44
C SER A 108 -6.03 -6.29 -7.09
N PHE A 109 -7.15 -5.64 -6.75
CA PHE A 109 -7.51 -4.31 -7.20
C PHE A 109 -7.16 -3.24 -6.17
N ALA A 110 -6.86 -2.02 -6.63
CA ALA A 110 -6.62 -0.88 -5.75
C ALA A 110 -7.74 -0.62 -4.73
N LEU A 111 -9.00 -0.84 -5.09
CA LEU A 111 -10.14 -0.70 -4.17
C LEU A 111 -10.17 -1.80 -3.09
N GLN A 112 -9.73 -3.02 -3.39
CA GLN A 112 -9.66 -4.10 -2.40
C GLN A 112 -8.63 -3.81 -1.32
N ILE A 113 -7.49 -3.21 -1.71
CA ILE A 113 -6.43 -2.81 -0.77
C ILE A 113 -6.92 -1.74 0.21
N LEU A 114 -7.82 -0.87 -0.24
CA LEU A 114 -8.37 0.22 0.57
C LEU A 114 -9.64 -0.18 1.32
N ASN A 115 -10.12 -1.42 1.18
CA ASN A 115 -11.34 -1.86 1.84
C ASN A 115 -11.23 -1.65 3.36
N GLY A 116 -12.22 -0.98 3.95
CA GLY A 116 -12.24 -0.64 5.37
C GLY A 116 -11.31 0.50 5.81
N ARG A 117 -10.58 1.17 4.89
CA ARG A 117 -9.72 2.31 5.21
C ARG A 117 -10.42 3.65 4.95
N ASP A 118 -10.28 4.58 5.89
CA ASP A 118 -10.67 5.99 5.72
C ASP A 118 -9.41 6.86 5.60
N LEU A 119 -9.31 7.60 4.50
CA LEU A 119 -8.22 8.51 4.19
C LEU A 119 -8.64 9.97 4.30
N THR A 120 -9.78 10.25 4.95
CA THR A 120 -10.25 11.62 5.22
C THR A 120 -9.16 12.44 5.90
N GLY A 121 -8.94 13.66 5.40
CA GLY A 121 -7.88 14.56 5.87
C GLY A 121 -6.48 14.26 5.33
N LYS A 122 -6.27 13.15 4.62
CA LYS A 122 -5.01 12.87 3.92
C LYS A 122 -4.99 13.53 2.54
N TYR A 123 -3.81 13.94 2.11
CA TYR A 123 -3.59 14.70 0.87
C TYR A 123 -2.57 13.97 -0.01
N ALA A 124 -2.95 13.69 -1.25
CA ALA A 124 -2.12 12.96 -2.20
C ALA A 124 -1.88 13.76 -3.48
N ILE A 125 -0.61 14.04 -3.80
CA ILE A 125 -0.21 14.52 -5.14
C ILE A 125 0.04 13.31 -6.02
N ILE A 126 -0.60 13.28 -7.21
CA ILE A 126 -0.42 12.20 -8.18
C ILE A 126 -0.05 12.79 -9.53
N THR A 127 1.17 12.52 -10.00
CA THR A 127 1.61 12.97 -11.33
C THR A 127 1.04 12.05 -12.42
N GLY A 128 0.52 12.65 -13.50
CA GLY A 128 -0.03 11.88 -14.62
C GLY A 128 -1.37 11.19 -14.31
N ALA A 129 -2.18 11.75 -13.41
CA ALA A 129 -3.47 11.17 -12.99
C ALA A 129 -4.61 11.25 -14.05
N SER A 130 -4.35 11.76 -15.25
CA SER A 130 -5.36 11.93 -16.31
C SER A 130 -5.52 10.73 -17.24
N ASP A 131 -4.84 9.60 -16.98
CA ASP A 131 -5.04 8.32 -17.67
C ASP A 131 -4.45 7.16 -16.88
N GLY A 132 -4.69 5.94 -17.37
CA GLY A 132 -3.93 4.75 -16.99
C GLY A 132 -4.01 4.44 -15.49
N ILE A 133 -2.87 4.00 -14.97
CA ILE A 133 -2.69 3.64 -13.56
C ILE A 133 -2.92 4.86 -12.66
N GLY A 134 -2.32 6.02 -12.99
CA GLY A 134 -2.48 7.24 -12.19
C GLY A 134 -3.93 7.68 -12.00
N TYR A 135 -4.78 7.54 -13.02
CA TYR A 135 -6.22 7.81 -12.90
C TYR A 135 -6.91 6.84 -11.93
N GLU A 136 -6.58 5.55 -12.01
CA GLU A 136 -7.13 4.53 -11.12
C GLU A 136 -6.66 4.70 -9.67
N THR A 137 -5.40 5.06 -9.47
CA THR A 137 -4.85 5.43 -8.17
C THR A 137 -5.59 6.64 -7.59
N ALA A 138 -5.75 7.71 -8.39
CA ALA A 138 -6.50 8.91 -8.00
C ALA A 138 -7.94 8.59 -7.62
N ARG A 139 -8.66 7.82 -8.45
CA ARG A 139 -10.05 7.43 -8.17
C ARG A 139 -10.16 6.61 -6.89
N SER A 140 -9.26 5.63 -6.71
CA SER A 140 -9.31 4.72 -5.56
C SER A 140 -9.08 5.46 -4.25
N LEU A 141 -8.07 6.34 -4.19
CA LEU A 141 -7.80 7.15 -3.01
C LEU A 141 -8.92 8.17 -2.73
N ALA A 142 -9.45 8.83 -3.78
CA ALA A 142 -10.57 9.77 -3.65
C ALA A 142 -11.84 9.10 -3.11
N PHE A 143 -12.12 7.86 -3.53
CA PHE A 143 -13.27 7.10 -3.04
C PHE A 143 -13.18 6.79 -1.54
N HIS A 144 -11.98 6.77 -0.98
CA HIS A 144 -11.74 6.54 0.44
C HIS A 144 -11.49 7.85 1.21
N GLY A 145 -11.86 9.01 0.66
CA GLY A 145 -11.89 10.28 1.39
C GLY A 145 -10.62 11.13 1.31
N ALA A 146 -9.56 10.66 0.65
CA ALA A 146 -8.36 11.45 0.44
C ALA A 146 -8.63 12.67 -0.45
N THR A 147 -7.99 13.79 -0.14
CA THR A 147 -7.93 14.96 -1.02
C THR A 147 -6.86 14.74 -2.09
N ILE A 148 -7.28 14.70 -3.35
CA ILE A 148 -6.40 14.37 -4.47
C ILE A 148 -5.98 15.62 -5.23
N ILE A 149 -4.68 15.78 -5.44
CA ILE A 149 -4.09 16.79 -6.32
C ILE A 149 -3.65 16.08 -7.59
N MET A 150 -4.45 16.21 -8.64
CA MET A 150 -4.16 15.69 -9.97
C MET A 150 -3.16 16.61 -10.67
N ALA A 151 -1.87 16.25 -10.62
CA ALA A 151 -0.81 17.01 -11.26
C ALA A 151 -0.64 16.55 -12.72
N CYS A 152 -1.23 17.30 -13.66
CA CYS A 152 -1.37 16.89 -15.06
C CYS A 152 -0.94 18.00 -16.04
N ARG A 153 -0.31 17.59 -17.15
CA ARG A 153 0.03 18.50 -18.25
C ARG A 153 -1.20 19.00 -19.01
N ASN A 154 -2.15 18.10 -19.30
CA ASN A 154 -3.41 18.46 -19.96
C ASN A 154 -4.52 18.55 -18.90
N THR A 155 -4.86 19.77 -18.50
CA THR A 155 -5.86 20.06 -17.46
C THR A 155 -7.28 19.77 -17.94
N GLU A 156 -7.60 19.97 -19.21
CA GLU A 156 -8.93 19.63 -19.77
C GLU A 156 -9.22 18.12 -19.70
N LYS A 157 -8.22 17.29 -19.98
CA LYS A 157 -8.34 15.83 -19.83
C LYS A 157 -8.48 15.45 -18.36
N ALA A 158 -7.72 16.10 -17.47
CA ALA A 158 -7.84 15.89 -16.04
C ALA A 158 -9.24 16.29 -15.52
N GLU A 159 -9.84 17.36 -16.06
CA GLU A 159 -11.18 17.81 -15.70
C GLU A 159 -12.27 16.80 -16.07
N LYS A 160 -12.14 16.16 -17.24
CA LYS A 160 -13.02 15.03 -17.62
C LYS A 160 -12.87 13.85 -16.66
N CYS A 161 -11.63 13.51 -16.30
CA CYS A 161 -11.36 12.47 -15.31
C CYS A 161 -11.96 12.81 -13.93
N ARG A 162 -11.78 14.05 -13.46
CA ARG A 162 -12.37 14.55 -12.22
C ARG A 162 -13.89 14.42 -12.26
N SER A 163 -14.53 14.91 -13.32
CA SER A 163 -15.99 14.82 -13.50
C SER A 163 -16.50 13.38 -13.41
N ASN A 164 -15.77 12.41 -14.00
CA ASN A 164 -16.13 10.99 -13.89
C ASN A 164 -16.04 10.49 -12.45
N ILE A 165 -14.99 10.83 -11.71
CA ILE A 165 -14.83 10.43 -10.31
C ILE A 165 -15.94 11.06 -9.44
N MET A 166 -16.24 12.34 -9.66
CA MET A 166 -17.29 13.07 -8.95
C MET A 166 -18.69 12.53 -9.25
N LYS A 167 -18.93 12.01 -10.46
CA LYS A 167 -20.20 11.37 -10.81
C LYS A 167 -20.45 10.11 -9.98
N ASP A 168 -19.40 9.29 -9.80
CA ASP A 168 -19.48 8.05 -9.04
C ASP A 168 -19.42 8.30 -7.51
N ARG A 169 -18.70 9.35 -7.09
CA ARG A 169 -18.54 9.76 -5.68
C ARG A 169 -18.65 11.28 -5.55
N PRO A 170 -19.87 11.83 -5.39
CA PRO A 170 -20.08 13.29 -5.32
C PRO A 170 -19.38 14.01 -4.15
N LYS A 171 -19.00 13.27 -3.11
CA LYS A 171 -18.29 13.78 -1.94
C LYS A 171 -16.75 13.77 -2.08
N ALA A 172 -16.20 13.30 -3.20
CA ALA A 172 -14.76 13.28 -3.41
C ALA A 172 -14.20 14.71 -3.49
N THR A 173 -12.97 14.91 -3.01
CA THR A 173 -12.27 16.20 -3.08
C THR A 173 -11.08 16.09 -4.02
N ILE A 174 -11.15 16.77 -5.16
CA ILE A 174 -10.16 16.66 -6.23
C ILE A 174 -9.81 18.05 -6.77
N GLU A 175 -8.54 18.40 -6.65
CA GLU A 175 -7.94 19.61 -7.18
C GLU A 175 -7.06 19.28 -8.38
N ILE A 176 -7.10 20.11 -9.41
CA ILE A 176 -6.27 19.95 -10.61
C ILE A 176 -5.25 21.08 -10.62
N LEU A 177 -3.98 20.71 -10.65
CA LEU A 177 -2.88 21.66 -10.81
C LEU A 177 -2.09 21.30 -12.07
N HIS A 178 -1.76 22.32 -12.86
CA HIS A 178 -0.98 22.14 -14.07
C HIS A 178 0.46 21.72 -13.71
N LEU A 179 0.94 20.61 -14.28
CA LEU A 179 2.31 20.14 -14.13
C LEU A 179 2.80 19.53 -15.45
N ASP A 180 3.78 20.20 -16.07
CA ASP A 180 4.58 19.62 -17.15
C ASP A 180 5.98 19.27 -16.65
N LEU A 181 6.25 17.98 -16.46
CA LEU A 181 7.54 17.47 -16.00
C LEU A 181 8.67 17.70 -17.02
N ALA A 182 8.35 17.99 -18.29
CA ALA A 182 9.34 18.38 -19.30
C ALA A 182 9.83 19.83 -19.14
N SER A 183 9.21 20.62 -18.25
CA SER A 183 9.53 22.03 -18.02
C SER A 183 9.83 22.30 -16.55
N LEU A 184 11.10 22.55 -16.22
CA LEU A 184 11.51 22.89 -14.84
C LEU A 184 10.81 24.14 -14.30
N ARG A 185 10.49 25.10 -15.18
CA ARG A 185 9.66 26.26 -14.83
C ARG A 185 8.27 25.83 -14.37
N SER A 186 7.63 24.90 -15.09
CA SER A 186 6.33 24.35 -14.69
C SER A 186 6.42 23.58 -13.37
N VAL A 187 7.48 22.80 -13.15
CA VAL A 187 7.68 22.07 -11.88
C VAL A 187 7.82 23.04 -10.72
N LYS A 188 8.62 24.10 -10.87
CA LYS A 188 8.78 25.15 -9.84
C LYS A 188 7.46 25.87 -9.57
N GLN A 189 6.73 26.27 -10.61
CA GLN A 189 5.42 26.92 -10.46
C GLN A 189 4.40 26.03 -9.75
N PHE A 190 4.36 24.73 -10.08
CA PHE A 190 3.51 23.76 -9.40
C PHE A 190 3.85 23.67 -7.91
N ALA A 191 5.14 23.54 -7.58
CA ALA A 191 5.59 23.42 -6.19
C ALA A 191 5.28 24.68 -5.37
N GLU A 192 5.49 25.87 -5.93
CA GLU A 192 5.18 27.14 -5.28
C GLU A 192 3.67 27.35 -5.12
N GLU A 193 2.85 27.00 -6.12
CA GLU A 193 1.39 27.03 -5.98
C GLU A 193 0.90 26.08 -4.89
N TYR A 194 1.45 24.86 -4.82
CA TYR A 194 1.09 23.89 -3.77
C TYR A 194 1.46 24.42 -2.36
N LYS A 195 2.68 24.95 -2.20
CA LYS A 195 3.12 25.58 -0.94
C LYS A 195 2.23 26.75 -0.54
N ARG A 196 1.86 27.61 -1.50
CA ARG A 196 1.00 28.79 -1.28
C ARG A 196 -0.37 28.42 -0.73
N ARG A 197 -0.89 27.23 -1.07
CA ARG A 197 -2.17 26.72 -0.56
C ARG A 197 -2.11 26.27 0.91
N ALA A 198 -0.90 26.10 1.47
CA ALA A 198 -0.69 25.60 2.82
C ALA A 198 -1.38 24.25 3.09
N TRP A 199 -1.46 23.38 2.08
CA TRP A 199 -1.96 22.02 2.25
C TRP A 199 -0.88 21.11 2.84
N PRO A 200 -1.26 20.18 3.74
CA PRO A 200 -0.33 19.16 4.20
C PRO A 200 -0.02 18.19 3.05
N LEU A 201 1.19 17.65 3.02
CA LEU A 201 1.58 16.61 2.06
C LEU A 201 1.70 15.28 2.81
N HIS A 202 0.82 14.33 2.50
CA HIS A 202 0.86 13.00 3.10
C HIS A 202 1.40 11.96 2.11
N MET A 203 1.02 12.07 0.84
CA MET A 203 1.44 11.15 -0.22
C MET A 203 1.91 11.93 -1.44
N LEU A 204 3.08 11.59 -1.97
CA LEU A 204 3.54 12.03 -3.28
C LEU A 204 3.78 10.80 -4.18
N ILE A 205 2.93 10.66 -5.19
CA ILE A 205 2.94 9.54 -6.14
C ILE A 205 3.45 10.06 -7.48
N LEU A 206 4.73 9.82 -7.77
CA LEU A 206 5.33 10.11 -9.07
C LEU A 206 4.97 8.98 -10.03
N ASN A 207 3.91 9.12 -10.81
CA ASN A 207 3.42 8.08 -11.72
C ASN A 207 3.60 8.42 -13.21
N ALA A 208 3.73 9.71 -13.56
CA ALA A 208 3.89 10.14 -14.95
C ALA A 208 5.17 9.56 -15.59
N GLY A 209 5.01 8.81 -16.69
CA GLY A 209 6.13 8.28 -17.49
C GLY A 209 6.41 6.77 -17.37
N VAL A 210 5.56 5.99 -16.68
CA VAL A 210 5.84 4.60 -16.27
C VAL A 210 7.10 4.54 -15.43
N ARG A 211 6.93 4.85 -14.15
CA ARG A 211 7.81 4.58 -13.02
C ARG A 211 7.08 5.15 -11.83
N VAL A 212 6.61 4.31 -10.91
CA VAL A 212 5.87 4.79 -9.74
C VAL A 212 6.87 5.02 -8.62
N VAL A 213 7.02 6.26 -8.17
CA VAL A 213 7.68 6.54 -6.89
C VAL A 213 6.63 6.95 -5.88
N VAL A 214 6.51 6.17 -4.81
CA VAL A 214 5.72 6.56 -3.64
C VAL A 214 6.66 7.17 -2.62
N VAL A 215 6.43 8.43 -2.26
CA VAL A 215 7.08 9.08 -1.14
C VAL A 215 6.02 9.28 -0.06
N SER A 216 6.15 8.56 1.05
CA SER A 216 5.39 8.81 2.29
C SER A 216 6.28 9.64 3.21
N SER A 217 5.76 10.72 3.79
CA SER A 217 6.51 11.57 4.71
C SER A 217 5.90 11.51 6.09
N GLU A 218 6.54 10.79 7.01
CA GLU A 218 6.52 11.15 8.42
C GLU A 218 7.97 11.14 8.95
N SER A 219 8.38 12.31 9.47
CA SER A 219 9.55 12.50 10.35
C SER A 219 10.98 12.34 9.77
N HIS A 220 11.60 13.49 9.52
CA HIS A 220 13.05 13.82 9.58
C HIS A 220 14.02 13.25 8.52
N ARG A 221 14.59 14.20 7.76
CA ARG A 221 15.55 14.08 6.64
C ARG A 221 14.94 13.48 5.37
N PHE A 222 15.11 14.19 4.26
CA PHE A 222 14.60 13.90 2.92
C PHE A 222 14.29 12.40 2.68
N PRO A 223 13.04 12.04 2.34
CA PRO A 223 12.67 10.63 2.23
C PRO A 223 13.33 10.01 0.99
N LYS A 224 13.87 8.79 1.18
CA LYS A 224 14.39 7.95 0.09
C LYS A 224 13.31 7.80 -0.99
N ILE A 225 13.68 8.10 -2.22
CA ILE A 225 12.85 7.93 -3.41
C ILE A 225 12.69 6.42 -3.67
N HIS A 226 11.47 5.90 -3.50
CA HIS A 226 11.14 4.51 -3.79
C HIS A 226 10.90 4.33 -5.29
N MET A 227 11.78 3.71 -6.07
CA MET A 227 11.44 3.40 -7.47
C MET A 227 10.65 2.09 -7.56
N ILE A 228 9.46 2.11 -8.13
CA ILE A 228 8.77 0.92 -8.64
C ILE A 228 9.04 0.89 -10.15
N GLU A 229 9.85 -0.06 -10.58
CA GLU A 229 10.04 -0.40 -11.99
C GLU A 229 9.13 -1.56 -12.37
N ASP A 230 8.83 -1.67 -13.65
CA ASP A 230 8.15 -2.81 -14.24
C ASP A 230 8.84 -3.08 -15.57
N VAL A 231 10.05 -3.68 -15.56
CA VAL A 231 10.71 -4.18 -16.77
C VAL A 231 11.61 -5.40 -16.47
N THR A 232 11.47 -6.41 -17.34
CA THR A 232 12.31 -7.58 -17.64
C THR A 232 13.82 -7.26 -17.73
N GLU A 233 14.84 -8.06 -17.39
CA GLU A 233 15.09 -9.51 -17.47
C GLU A 233 16.32 -9.89 -16.58
N ASP A 234 16.38 -11.17 -16.19
CA ASP A 234 17.47 -12.02 -15.64
C ASP A 234 18.47 -11.58 -14.54
N SER A 235 18.38 -12.20 -13.36
CA SER A 235 19.23 -13.36 -12.97
C SER A 235 19.09 -13.75 -11.48
N LEU A 236 18.98 -15.08 -11.24
CA LEU A 236 19.04 -15.86 -9.98
C LEU A 236 17.83 -15.98 -9.00
N SER A 237 17.33 -17.24 -8.95
CA SER A 237 16.84 -18.05 -7.81
C SER A 237 15.84 -17.47 -6.79
N LEU A 238 14.76 -16.86 -7.27
CA LEU A 238 13.44 -16.95 -6.61
C LEU A 238 12.44 -17.49 -7.65
N PRO A 239 11.28 -18.07 -7.28
CA PRO A 239 10.39 -18.76 -8.21
C PRO A 239 10.05 -17.86 -9.41
N LYS A 240 10.70 -18.10 -10.55
CA LYS A 240 10.73 -17.19 -11.72
C LYS A 240 9.39 -17.10 -12.45
N ASP A 241 8.45 -18.00 -12.17
CA ASP A 241 7.31 -18.24 -13.06
C ASP A 241 6.05 -17.41 -12.75
N LYS A 242 6.05 -16.51 -11.74
CA LYS A 242 4.79 -15.90 -11.25
C LYS A 242 4.66 -14.36 -11.33
N TYR A 243 5.68 -13.61 -11.76
CA TYR A 243 5.72 -12.15 -11.55
C TYR A 243 6.02 -11.29 -12.78
N ARG A 244 5.60 -11.69 -13.98
CA ARG A 244 5.66 -10.82 -15.18
C ARG A 244 4.30 -10.13 -15.38
N SER A 245 4.22 -8.83 -15.10
CA SER A 245 3.00 -8.04 -15.26
C SER A 245 3.15 -7.11 -16.46
N CYS A 246 2.21 -7.13 -17.40
CA CYS A 246 2.14 -6.15 -18.48
C CYS A 246 0.82 -5.40 -18.35
N ILE A 247 0.88 -4.07 -18.22
CA ILE A 247 -0.32 -3.23 -18.09
C ILE A 247 -0.55 -2.50 -19.41
N SER A 248 -1.72 -2.71 -20.01
CA SER A 248 -2.09 -2.01 -21.24
C SER A 248 -2.35 -0.52 -20.94
N THR A 249 -1.43 0.35 -21.39
CA THR A 249 -1.57 1.82 -21.27
C THR A 249 -1.43 2.50 -22.63
N ASN A 250 -1.92 3.74 -22.75
CA ASN A 250 -1.88 4.53 -23.98
C ASN A 250 -0.46 5.02 -24.38
N LEU A 251 0.62 4.60 -23.69
CA LEU A 251 1.98 5.05 -23.99
C LEU A 251 2.49 4.61 -25.36
N GLN A 252 1.94 3.54 -25.95
CA GLN A 252 2.45 2.92 -27.18
C GLN A 252 1.70 3.35 -28.45
N ARG A 253 1.03 4.51 -28.43
CA ARG A 253 0.06 4.93 -29.46
C ARG A 253 0.64 5.11 -30.86
N ASN A 254 1.96 5.24 -31.00
CA ASN A 254 2.59 5.70 -32.24
C ASN A 254 2.93 4.59 -33.24
N TRP A 255 2.79 3.29 -32.91
CA TRP A 255 3.03 2.20 -33.87
C TRP A 255 1.82 1.27 -34.00
N TRP A 256 1.28 1.21 -35.22
CA TRP A 256 0.10 0.40 -35.54
C TRP A 256 0.34 -1.11 -35.32
N LEU A 257 1.56 -1.61 -35.54
CA LEU A 257 1.93 -3.00 -35.28
C LEU A 257 1.85 -3.33 -33.78
N TYR A 258 2.27 -2.41 -32.90
CA TYR A 258 2.11 -2.56 -31.46
C TYR A 258 0.64 -2.63 -31.03
N ARG A 259 -0.28 -1.93 -31.72
CA ARG A 259 -1.72 -1.99 -31.42
C ARG A 259 -2.30 -3.38 -31.71
N VAL A 260 -1.83 -4.05 -32.77
CA VAL A 260 -2.27 -5.41 -33.14
C VAL A 260 -1.69 -6.44 -32.17
N VAL A 261 -0.40 -6.35 -31.85
CA VAL A 261 0.24 -7.23 -30.85
C VAL A 261 -0.43 -7.07 -29.49
N PHE A 262 -0.67 -5.84 -29.02
CA PHE A 262 -1.37 -5.60 -27.75
C PHE A 262 -2.82 -6.07 -27.74
N PHE A 263 -3.53 -6.03 -28.86
CA PHE A 263 -4.88 -6.58 -28.95
C PHE A 263 -4.88 -8.10 -28.71
N ILE A 264 -3.88 -8.81 -29.23
CA ILE A 264 -3.72 -10.26 -29.07
C ILE A 264 -3.28 -10.62 -27.65
N VAL A 265 -2.36 -9.86 -27.03
CA VAL A 265 -1.90 -10.14 -25.65
C VAL A 265 -2.79 -9.56 -24.56
N ARG A 266 -3.80 -8.74 -24.91
CA ARG A 266 -4.72 -8.08 -23.96
C ARG A 266 -5.38 -9.01 -22.93
N PRO A 267 -5.83 -10.24 -23.27
CA PRO A 267 -6.37 -11.18 -22.29
C PRO A 267 -5.37 -11.55 -21.18
N PHE A 268 -4.08 -11.36 -21.43
CA PHE A 268 -2.97 -11.65 -20.52
C PHE A 268 -2.35 -10.36 -19.92
N THR A 269 -2.96 -9.20 -20.15
CA THR A 269 -2.52 -7.92 -19.56
C THR A 269 -3.39 -7.54 -18.37
N LYS A 270 -2.76 -6.97 -17.34
CA LYS A 270 -3.45 -6.48 -16.16
C LYS A 270 -4.37 -5.32 -16.48
N SER A 271 -5.47 -5.23 -15.74
CA SER A 271 -6.34 -4.05 -15.78
C SER A 271 -5.62 -2.84 -15.19
N LYS A 272 -6.09 -1.62 -15.53
CA LYS A 272 -5.55 -0.39 -14.93
C LYS A 272 -5.76 -0.39 -13.40
N GLN A 273 -6.86 -0.97 -12.92
CA GLN A 273 -7.16 -1.11 -11.49
C GLN A 273 -6.18 -2.07 -10.77
N GLN A 274 -5.79 -3.17 -11.43
CA GLN A 274 -4.75 -4.07 -10.94
C GLN A 274 -3.37 -3.40 -10.98
N GLY A 275 -3.12 -2.59 -12.00
CA GLY A 275 -1.89 -1.81 -12.11
C GLY A 275 -1.72 -0.77 -11.00
N ALA A 276 -2.81 -0.19 -10.50
CA ALA A 276 -2.80 0.76 -9.39
C ALA A 276 -2.67 0.08 -8.01
N ALA A 277 -2.86 -1.24 -7.92
CA ALA A 277 -2.90 -1.96 -6.65
C ALA A 277 -1.61 -1.78 -5.85
N THR A 278 -0.46 -2.16 -6.41
CA THR A 278 0.84 -2.02 -5.71
C THR A 278 1.11 -0.58 -5.27
N THR A 279 0.78 0.41 -6.12
CA THR A 279 0.96 1.83 -5.79
C THR A 279 0.14 2.24 -4.58
N VAL A 280 -1.14 1.84 -4.56
CA VAL A 280 -2.03 2.14 -3.44
C VAL A 280 -1.58 1.40 -2.18
N TYR A 281 -1.19 0.12 -2.29
CA TYR A 281 -0.62 -0.64 -1.18
C TYR A 281 0.58 0.07 -0.55
N CYS A 282 1.57 0.46 -1.38
CA CYS A 282 2.74 1.18 -0.90
C CYS A 282 2.42 2.56 -0.30
N ALA A 283 1.36 3.21 -0.74
CA ALA A 283 0.98 4.54 -0.27
C ALA A 283 0.14 4.53 1.01
N THR A 284 -0.58 3.45 1.31
CA THR A 284 -1.61 3.47 2.36
C THR A 284 -1.55 2.31 3.34
N HIS A 285 -0.78 1.26 3.10
CA HIS A 285 -0.81 0.09 3.97
C HIS A 285 -0.02 0.32 5.26
N SER A 286 -0.66 0.06 6.40
CA SER A 286 -0.11 0.31 7.75
C SER A 286 1.16 -0.47 8.02
N ASP A 287 1.29 -1.67 7.46
CA ASP A 287 2.52 -2.46 7.56
C ASP A 287 3.76 -1.79 6.95
N LEU A 288 3.60 -0.69 6.19
CA LEU A 288 4.68 0.04 5.56
C LEU A 288 4.98 1.40 6.20
N GLU A 289 4.23 1.81 7.23
CA GLU A 289 4.37 3.15 7.85
C GLU A 289 5.80 3.42 8.36
N GLU A 290 6.45 2.40 8.93
CA GLU A 290 7.81 2.53 9.47
C GLU A 290 8.90 1.97 8.54
N ILE A 291 8.53 1.47 7.35
CA ILE A 291 9.44 0.69 6.51
C ILE A 291 9.68 1.39 5.17
N GLY A 292 10.91 1.91 5.01
CA GLY A 292 11.39 2.60 3.81
C GLY A 292 12.34 1.78 2.93
N GLY A 293 12.58 2.23 1.70
CA GLY A 293 13.64 1.71 0.81
C GLY A 293 13.42 0.33 0.23
N MET A 294 12.19 -0.17 0.24
CA MET A 294 11.83 -1.47 -0.34
C MET A 294 11.26 -1.34 -1.75
N TYR A 295 11.44 -2.41 -2.52
CA TYR A 295 10.91 -2.56 -3.87
C TYR A 295 9.75 -3.55 -3.88
N PHE A 296 8.65 -3.19 -4.53
CA PHE A 296 7.42 -3.97 -4.54
C PHE A 296 6.95 -4.27 -5.96
N ASN A 297 6.51 -5.50 -6.19
CA ASN A 297 5.81 -5.94 -7.39
C ASN A 297 4.61 -6.78 -6.97
N ASN A 298 3.43 -6.55 -7.54
CA ASN A 298 2.21 -7.29 -7.21
C ASN A 298 1.85 -7.28 -5.72
N CYS A 299 2.06 -6.16 -5.03
CA CYS A 299 1.95 -6.01 -3.57
C CYS A 299 2.87 -6.93 -2.75
N CYS A 300 3.87 -7.55 -3.39
CA CYS A 300 4.90 -8.37 -2.74
C CYS A 300 6.23 -7.62 -2.71
N PRO A 301 6.99 -7.67 -1.59
CA PRO A 301 8.37 -7.20 -1.59
C PRO A 301 9.22 -8.08 -2.51
N CYS A 302 10.08 -7.46 -3.32
CA CYS A 302 11.00 -8.17 -4.21
C CYS A 302 12.38 -7.51 -4.24
N GLN A 303 13.38 -8.30 -4.64
CA GLN A 303 14.73 -7.78 -4.83
C GLN A 303 14.77 -6.98 -6.13
N PRO A 304 15.29 -5.74 -6.10
CA PRO A 304 15.43 -4.95 -7.31
C PRO A 304 16.67 -5.40 -8.11
N SER A 305 16.91 -4.78 -9.27
CA SER A 305 18.05 -5.13 -10.13
C SER A 305 19.39 -4.84 -9.43
N LYS A 306 20.46 -5.55 -9.81
CA LYS A 306 21.79 -5.37 -9.20
C LYS A 306 22.31 -3.95 -9.38
N GLU A 307 22.03 -3.37 -10.54
CA GLU A 307 22.39 -2.01 -10.93
C GLU A 307 21.69 -0.98 -10.03
N SER A 308 20.43 -1.22 -9.65
CA SER A 308 19.68 -0.34 -8.75
C SER A 308 20.15 -0.40 -7.29
N MET A 309 20.87 -1.45 -6.91
CA MET A 309 21.45 -1.62 -5.57
C MET A 309 22.87 -1.02 -5.45
N ASP A 310 23.45 -0.52 -6.54
CA ASP A 310 24.74 0.16 -6.51
C ASP A 310 24.60 1.57 -5.90
N GLU A 311 24.96 1.68 -4.62
CA GLU A 311 24.88 2.92 -3.86
C GLU A 311 25.81 4.02 -4.43
N GLN A 312 26.99 3.65 -4.96
CA GLN A 312 27.91 4.62 -5.55
C GLN A 312 27.36 5.18 -6.86
N LEU A 313 26.72 4.33 -7.67
CA LEU A 313 26.05 4.77 -8.89
C LEU A 313 24.86 5.68 -8.58
N ALA A 314 24.08 5.34 -7.56
CA ALA A 314 22.96 6.17 -7.11
C ALA A 314 23.42 7.56 -6.64
N GLU A 315 24.49 7.65 -5.85
CA GLU A 315 25.07 8.91 -5.38
C GLU A 315 25.62 9.76 -6.54
N LYS A 316 26.31 9.13 -7.49
CA LYS A 316 26.79 9.79 -8.71
C LYS A 316 25.62 10.33 -9.54
N LEU A 317 24.58 9.52 -9.74
CA LEU A 317 23.38 9.91 -10.48
C LEU A 317 22.67 11.09 -9.81
N TRP A 318 22.57 11.08 -8.48
CA TRP A 318 22.02 12.19 -7.70
C TRP A 318 22.80 13.48 -7.92
N THR A 319 24.12 13.42 -7.74
CA THR A 319 25.03 14.58 -7.88
C THR A 319 24.94 15.19 -9.28
N VAL A 320 24.97 14.35 -10.33
CA VAL A 320 24.84 14.81 -11.71
C VAL A 320 23.46 15.44 -11.95
N SER A 321 22.40 14.82 -11.43
CA SER A 321 21.03 15.33 -11.58
C SER A 321 20.87 16.70 -10.90
N GLU A 322 21.35 16.87 -9.67
CA GLU A 322 21.35 18.16 -8.97
C GLU A 322 22.13 19.22 -9.74
N THR A 323 23.32 18.87 -10.24
CA THR A 323 24.14 19.81 -11.03
C THR A 323 23.41 20.28 -12.28
N ILE A 324 22.79 19.36 -13.02
CA ILE A 324 21.99 19.69 -14.22
C ILE A 324 20.81 20.59 -13.84
N LEU A 325 20.09 20.27 -12.76
CA LEU A 325 18.95 21.04 -12.31
C LEU A 325 19.36 22.46 -11.88
N GLN A 326 20.45 22.60 -11.12
CA GLN A 326 20.97 23.90 -10.68
C GLN A 326 21.40 24.77 -11.86
N ASP A 327 22.16 24.23 -12.83
CA ASP A 327 22.54 24.96 -14.05
C ASP A 327 21.30 25.44 -14.82
N ARG A 328 20.31 24.56 -15.00
CA ARG A 328 19.08 24.90 -15.74
C ARG A 328 18.22 25.92 -14.98
N LEU A 329 18.14 25.83 -13.66
CA LEU A 329 17.41 26.80 -12.84
C LEU A 329 18.09 28.16 -12.81
N ALA A 330 19.42 28.22 -12.72
CA ALA A 330 20.17 29.47 -12.75
C ALA A 330 19.91 30.26 -14.04
N ARG A 331 19.89 29.56 -15.20
CA ARG A 331 19.60 30.16 -16.51
C ARG A 331 18.17 30.71 -16.61
N LEU A 332 17.22 30.16 -15.86
CA LEU A 332 15.82 30.61 -15.83
C LEU A 332 15.62 31.88 -15.00
N THR A 333 16.51 32.18 -14.05
CA THR A 333 16.46 33.38 -13.20
C THR A 333 17.26 34.56 -13.75
N SER A 334 18.13 34.32 -14.73
CA SER A 334 18.98 35.34 -15.38
C SER A 334 18.33 36.03 -16.60
N ILE A 335 17.03 35.75 -16.85
CA ILE A 335 16.17 36.37 -17.87
C ILE A 335 14.99 36.97 -17.12
#